data_AF-A0A8B8XLD8-F1
#
_entry.id   AF-A0A8B8XLD8-F1
#
_cell.length_a   1.000
_cell.length_b   1.000
_cell.length_c   1.000
_cell.angle_alpha   90.00
_cell.angle_beta   90.00
_cell.angle_gamma   90.00
#
_symmetry.space_group_name_H-M   'P 1'
#
loop_
_entity.id
_entity.type
_entity.pdbx_description
1 polymer ?
#
loop_
_entity_poly.entity_id
_entity_poly.type
_entity_poly.pdbx_seq_one_letter_code
_entity_poly.pdbx_strand_id
1 'polypeptide(L)'
;MPDRGGNGLAPGDDRFKPVVPWPHVEGVEVDLESIRRKNKANHEQERHAGGDNQKDIMQRQYLTFKPQTFTYRDPVLRPGVLGNFEPKEPEPHGVVGGPGEKAKPLVLGPEFKHAVQASIKEFGFNMVASDMISLDRSVSDLRQEECKYWHYDENLLTASIVIVFHNEGWSTLMRTVHSVIKRTPRKYLAEIVLIDDFSSKEHLKEKLDDYIKLWNGLVKVFRNERREGLIQARSIGAQKAKLGQVLIYLDAHCEVAVNWYAPLVAPISKDRTTCTVPIIDVINGNTYEIVPQGGGDEDGYARGAWDWSMLWKRVPLTPREKRMRKTKTEPYRSPAMAGGLFAIERDFFFELGLYDPGLQIWGGENFEISYKIWQCGGKLLFVPCSRVGHIYRLEGWQGNPPPVYVGSSPTLKNYVRVVEVWWDEYKDYFYASRPESKALPYGDISELKKFREDHNCKSFKWFMEEIAYDITSHYPLPPKNVEWGEIRGFETVYCIDSMGKTNGGFVELGPCHRMGGNQLFRINEANQLMQYDQCLTKGPDGSKIMITHCNLNELKEWQYFKNLHRLTHIPSRKCLDRSEVLHQVFISDCDSSKMTQKWEINNIHSV
;
A
#
# COMPACT_ATOMS: atom_id res chain seq x y z
N MET A 1 -38.28 47.82 -4.50
CA MET A 1 -38.39 49.16 -3.87
C MET A 1 -37.97 49.03 -2.40
N PRO A 2 -37.27 50.02 -1.81
CA PRO A 2 -36.20 49.82 -0.82
C PRO A 2 -36.54 50.26 0.62
N ASP A 3 -35.70 49.90 1.60
CA ASP A 3 -35.14 50.78 2.69
C ASP A 3 -34.20 49.97 3.63
N ARG A 4 -32.88 50.26 3.74
CA ARG A 4 -32.12 51.20 4.63
C ARG A 4 -32.26 50.86 6.14
N GLY A 5 -31.25 50.52 6.96
CA GLY A 5 -29.86 51.02 7.17
C GLY A 5 -29.89 52.12 8.27
N GLY A 6 -29.12 52.19 9.37
CA GLY A 6 -27.96 51.50 9.96
C GLY A 6 -27.61 52.17 11.32
N ASN A 7 -26.79 51.54 12.18
CA ASN A 7 -26.39 52.02 13.52
C ASN A 7 -24.93 52.54 13.57
N GLY A 8 -24.67 53.49 14.49
CA GLY A 8 -23.49 54.36 14.51
C GLY A 8 -22.25 53.90 15.29
N LEU A 9 -21.23 54.78 15.27
CA LEU A 9 -19.94 54.67 15.96
C LEU A 9 -19.49 56.05 16.47
N ALA A 10 -18.88 56.05 17.66
CA ALA A 10 -18.04 57.12 18.21
C ALA A 10 -16.63 56.56 18.45
N PRO A 11 -15.57 57.40 18.50
CA PRO A 11 -14.35 56.99 19.19
C PRO A 11 -13.66 58.10 20.02
N GLY A 12 -12.87 57.65 20.98
CA GLY A 12 -11.73 58.39 21.53
C GLY A 12 -11.65 58.35 23.06
N ASP A 13 -10.65 57.66 23.63
CA ASP A 13 -9.45 58.32 24.17
C ASP A 13 -8.39 57.32 24.67
N ASP A 14 -7.13 57.74 24.63
CA ASP A 14 -5.89 57.02 24.94
C ASP A 14 -5.69 56.71 26.44
N ARG A 15 -4.97 55.60 26.74
CA ARG A 15 -3.91 55.55 27.77
C ARG A 15 -3.14 54.23 27.87
N PHE A 16 -1.81 54.34 27.86
CA PHE A 16 -0.80 53.32 28.19
C PHE A 16 -0.81 52.95 29.69
N LYS A 17 -0.66 51.66 30.06
CA LYS A 17 -0.02 51.18 31.31
C LYS A 17 0.53 49.73 31.19
N PRO A 18 1.68 49.41 31.83
CA PRO A 18 2.33 48.10 31.79
C PRO A 18 1.94 47.13 32.95
N VAL A 19 2.00 45.82 32.64
CA VAL A 19 2.42 44.64 33.42
C VAL A 19 1.67 44.25 34.73
N VAL A 20 0.99 43.09 34.63
CA VAL A 20 0.42 42.10 35.58
C VAL A 20 0.59 42.28 37.11
N PRO A 21 -0.47 41.88 37.87
CA PRO A 21 -0.40 40.60 38.58
C PRO A 21 -1.65 39.70 38.43
N TRP A 22 -1.38 38.39 38.39
CA TRP A 22 -2.25 37.18 38.52
C TRP A 22 -3.76 37.35 38.77
N PRO A 23 -4.63 36.68 37.97
CA PRO A 23 -6.02 36.45 38.35
C PRO A 23 -6.19 35.14 39.16
N HIS A 24 -7.10 35.24 40.14
CA HIS A 24 -7.60 34.22 41.06
C HIS A 24 -7.97 32.87 40.43
N VAL A 25 -7.63 31.80 41.16
CA VAL A 25 -8.22 30.47 41.01
C VAL A 25 -9.46 30.42 41.92
N GLU A 26 -10.64 30.33 41.33
CA GLU A 26 -11.84 29.92 42.08
C GLU A 26 -11.67 28.46 42.50
N GLY A 27 -11.80 28.23 43.82
CA GLY A 27 -11.64 26.92 44.41
C GLY A 27 -12.70 25.94 43.92
N VAL A 28 -12.25 24.80 43.41
CA VAL A 28 -13.10 23.63 43.23
C VAL A 28 -13.28 23.00 44.61
N GLU A 29 -14.46 23.15 45.20
CA GLU A 29 -14.88 22.33 46.34
C GLU A 29 -14.89 20.87 45.91
N VAL A 30 -13.99 20.08 46.51
CA VAL A 30 -13.96 18.64 46.33
C VAL A 30 -15.02 18.05 47.25
N ASP A 31 -16.12 17.55 46.68
CA ASP A 31 -17.14 16.80 47.41
C ASP A 31 -16.57 15.45 47.89
N LEU A 32 -15.98 15.50 49.09
CA LEU A 32 -15.42 14.35 49.80
C LEU A 32 -16.50 13.32 50.20
N GLU A 33 -17.77 13.70 50.23
CA GLU A 33 -18.89 12.79 50.52
C GLU A 33 -19.24 11.94 49.29
N SER A 34 -19.16 12.48 48.07
CA SER A 34 -19.28 11.69 46.84
C SER A 34 -18.15 10.66 46.71
N ILE A 35 -16.91 11.03 47.09
CA ILE A 35 -15.75 10.14 47.06
C ILE A 35 -15.84 9.07 48.14
N ARG A 36 -16.31 9.41 49.35
CA ARG A 36 -16.58 8.42 50.41
C ARG A 36 -17.69 7.45 50.03
N ARG A 37 -18.76 7.90 49.35
CA ARG A 37 -19.82 7.00 48.85
C ARG A 37 -19.31 6.08 47.73
N LYS A 38 -18.46 6.58 46.81
CA LYS A 38 -17.80 5.77 45.77
C LYS A 38 -16.86 4.71 46.38
N ASN A 39 -16.08 5.08 47.38
CA ASN A 39 -15.17 4.14 48.05
C ASN A 39 -15.91 3.13 48.94
N LYS A 40 -17.06 3.50 49.52
CA LYS A 40 -17.92 2.57 50.27
C LYS A 40 -18.63 1.58 49.34
N ALA A 41 -19.07 2.01 48.15
CA ALA A 41 -19.61 1.13 47.11
C ALA A 41 -18.54 0.17 46.55
N ASN A 42 -17.30 0.63 46.37
CA ASN A 42 -16.18 -0.24 45.96
C ASN A 42 -15.81 -1.26 47.05
N HIS A 43 -15.80 -0.88 48.33
CA HIS A 43 -15.52 -1.81 49.42
C HIS A 43 -16.67 -2.79 49.72
N GLU A 44 -17.93 -2.45 49.41
CA GLU A 44 -19.06 -3.38 49.49
C GLU A 44 -19.08 -4.35 48.29
N GLN A 45 -18.60 -3.94 47.11
CA GLN A 45 -18.37 -4.85 45.98
C GLN A 45 -17.18 -5.80 46.21
N GLU A 46 -16.10 -5.36 46.88
CA GLU A 46 -14.96 -6.22 47.22
C GLU A 46 -15.30 -7.25 48.31
N ARG A 47 -16.28 -6.99 49.19
CA ARG A 47 -16.67 -7.93 50.26
C ARG A 47 -17.63 -9.04 49.82
N HIS A 48 -18.22 -8.94 48.62
CA HIS A 48 -18.98 -10.04 48.02
C HIS A 48 -18.17 -10.90 47.03
N ALA A 49 -16.90 -10.58 46.80
CA ALA A 49 -15.99 -11.37 45.96
C ALA A 49 -15.18 -12.42 46.76
N GLY A 50 -15.75 -12.94 47.83
CA GLY A 50 -15.10 -13.89 48.75
C GLY A 50 -15.94 -15.13 49.01
N GLY A 51 -16.15 -15.96 47.98
CA GLY A 51 -16.77 -17.28 48.15
C GLY A 51 -17.66 -17.71 46.99
N ASP A 52 -17.06 -18.00 45.83
CA ASP A 52 -17.44 -19.09 44.91
C ASP A 52 -16.55 -19.03 43.65
N ASN A 53 -15.24 -19.11 43.87
CA ASN A 53 -14.22 -18.93 42.83
C ASN A 53 -13.92 -20.25 42.07
N GLN A 54 -14.97 -20.97 41.65
CA GLN A 54 -14.78 -22.19 40.85
C GLN A 54 -15.90 -22.53 39.84
N LYS A 55 -16.83 -21.60 39.52
CA LYS A 55 -17.89 -21.87 38.52
C LYS A 55 -18.20 -20.78 37.49
N ASP A 56 -17.52 -19.63 37.49
CA ASP A 56 -17.76 -18.56 36.50
C ASP A 56 -16.54 -18.28 35.60
N ILE A 57 -15.91 -19.36 35.11
CA ILE A 57 -15.17 -19.28 33.84
C ILE A 57 -16.24 -19.20 32.74
N MET A 58 -16.87 -18.04 32.58
CA MET A 58 -17.64 -17.74 31.38
C MET A 58 -16.67 -17.89 30.20
N GLN A 59 -16.84 -18.96 29.43
CA GLN A 59 -16.23 -19.10 28.11
C GLN A 59 -16.55 -17.82 27.33
N ARG A 60 -15.58 -16.92 27.17
CA ARG A 60 -15.67 -15.89 26.13
C ARG A 60 -15.82 -16.64 24.81
N GLN A 61 -17.03 -16.66 24.28
CA GLN A 61 -17.31 -17.28 22.99
C GLN A 61 -16.73 -16.35 21.93
N TYR A 62 -15.54 -16.69 21.45
CA TYR A 62 -14.88 -15.95 20.36
C TYR A 62 -15.71 -16.04 19.08
N LEU A 63 -15.69 -14.96 18.29
CA LEU A 63 -16.31 -14.95 16.97
C LEU A 63 -15.51 -15.87 16.04
N THR A 64 -16.23 -16.69 15.28
CA THR A 64 -15.66 -17.62 14.30
C THR A 64 -16.28 -17.38 12.94
N PHE A 65 -15.48 -17.51 11.88
CA PHE A 65 -15.99 -17.51 10.50
C PHE A 65 -16.94 -18.67 10.26
N LYS A 66 -17.87 -18.52 9.32
CA LYS A 66 -18.75 -19.62 8.91
C LYS A 66 -17.91 -20.84 8.48
N PRO A 67 -18.35 -22.07 8.82
CA PRO A 67 -17.64 -23.27 8.43
C PRO A 67 -17.74 -23.51 6.91
N GLN A 68 -16.82 -24.31 6.38
CA GLN A 68 -16.89 -24.78 5.00
C GLN A 68 -18.09 -25.72 4.83
N THR A 69 -19.01 -25.36 3.93
CA THR A 69 -20.16 -26.20 3.53
C THR A 69 -20.03 -26.76 2.12
N PHE A 70 -19.18 -26.13 1.30
CA PHE A 70 -18.96 -26.51 -0.09
C PHE A 70 -17.88 -27.59 -0.20
N THR A 71 -18.20 -28.70 -0.86
CA THR A 71 -17.23 -29.79 -1.08
C THR A 71 -16.57 -29.61 -2.44
N TYR A 72 -15.25 -29.45 -2.46
CA TYR A 72 -14.44 -29.35 -3.67
C TYR A 72 -13.21 -30.24 -3.56
N ARG A 73 -12.85 -30.92 -4.65
CA ARG A 73 -11.67 -31.79 -4.71
C ARG A 73 -10.48 -31.03 -5.28
N ASP A 74 -9.31 -31.22 -4.67
CA ASP A 74 -8.08 -30.64 -5.22
C ASP A 74 -7.88 -31.05 -6.68
N PRO A 75 -7.33 -30.15 -7.51
CA PRO A 75 -6.99 -30.51 -8.88
C PRO A 75 -5.88 -31.57 -8.91
N VAL A 76 -5.86 -32.35 -9.99
CA VAL A 76 -4.89 -33.42 -10.19
C VAL A 76 -4.01 -33.10 -11.40
N LEU A 77 -2.70 -33.05 -11.18
CA LEU A 77 -1.73 -32.92 -12.26
C LEU A 77 -1.63 -34.26 -13.01
N ARG A 78 -1.86 -34.25 -14.33
CA ARG A 78 -1.73 -35.42 -15.20
C ARG A 78 -0.74 -35.13 -16.33
N PRO A 79 0.57 -35.30 -16.10
CA PRO A 79 1.60 -34.95 -17.08
C PRO A 79 1.32 -35.59 -18.44
N GLY A 80 1.43 -34.80 -19.52
CA GLY A 80 1.18 -35.26 -20.89
C GLY A 80 -0.29 -35.38 -21.30
N VAL A 81 -1.24 -35.18 -20.37
CA VAL A 81 -2.68 -35.15 -20.67
C VAL A 81 -3.20 -33.74 -20.50
N LEU A 82 -3.53 -33.08 -21.61
CA LEU A 82 -4.01 -31.69 -21.62
C LEU A 82 -5.19 -31.50 -20.64
N GLY A 83 -5.12 -30.45 -19.82
CA GLY A 83 -6.07 -30.13 -18.78
C GLY A 83 -7.47 -29.83 -19.32
N ASN A 84 -8.49 -30.13 -18.54
CA ASN A 84 -9.90 -29.98 -18.94
C ASN A 84 -10.38 -28.52 -19.09
N PHE A 85 -9.58 -27.54 -18.66
CA PHE A 85 -9.85 -26.10 -18.85
C PHE A 85 -8.94 -25.42 -19.86
N GLU A 86 -8.02 -26.16 -20.49
CA GLU A 86 -7.13 -25.59 -21.48
C GLU A 86 -7.85 -25.40 -22.82
N PRO A 87 -7.59 -24.30 -23.56
CA PRO A 87 -8.12 -24.14 -24.90
C PRO A 87 -7.71 -25.31 -25.80
N LYS A 88 -8.69 -25.96 -26.44
CA LYS A 88 -8.43 -27.10 -27.34
C LYS A 88 -7.72 -26.67 -28.62
N GLU A 89 -8.02 -25.45 -29.07
CA GLU A 89 -7.45 -24.83 -30.25
C GLU A 89 -6.81 -23.49 -29.84
N PRO A 90 -5.81 -23.00 -30.59
CA PRO A 90 -5.23 -21.69 -30.35
C PRO A 90 -6.29 -20.58 -30.35
N GLU A 91 -6.17 -19.64 -29.41
CA GLU A 91 -7.09 -18.50 -29.34
C GLU A 91 -7.03 -17.68 -30.65
N PRO A 92 -8.17 -17.38 -31.30
CA PRO A 92 -8.17 -16.55 -32.49
C PRO A 92 -7.73 -15.12 -32.15
N HIS A 93 -6.97 -14.53 -33.07
CA HIS A 93 -6.59 -13.12 -33.00
C HIS A 93 -7.84 -12.23 -33.09
N GLY A 94 -7.82 -11.09 -32.42
CA GLY A 94 -8.89 -10.09 -32.55
C GLY A 94 -8.89 -9.48 -33.95
N VAL A 95 -7.69 -9.18 -34.48
CA VAL A 95 -7.46 -8.80 -35.87
C VAL A 95 -6.36 -9.67 -36.44
N VAL A 96 -6.64 -10.40 -37.53
CA VAL A 96 -5.65 -11.31 -38.15
C VAL A 96 -4.45 -10.50 -38.65
N GLY A 97 -3.27 -10.74 -38.07
CA GLY A 97 -2.06 -9.98 -38.38
C GLY A 97 -2.04 -8.55 -37.82
N GLY A 98 -2.99 -8.21 -36.95
CA GLY A 98 -3.11 -6.89 -36.34
C GLY A 98 -1.97 -6.56 -35.38
N PRO A 99 -1.79 -5.27 -35.07
CA PRO A 99 -0.78 -4.82 -34.12
C PRO A 99 -1.07 -5.34 -32.71
N GLY A 100 -0.02 -5.66 -31.96
CA GLY A 100 -0.13 -6.09 -30.55
C GLY A 100 -0.65 -7.50 -30.31
N GLU A 101 -1.04 -8.25 -31.36
CA GLU A 101 -1.48 -9.65 -31.26
C GLU A 101 -0.36 -10.56 -30.74
N LYS A 102 -0.74 -11.59 -29.98
CA LYS A 102 0.16 -12.45 -29.20
C LYS A 102 1.12 -11.68 -28.29
N ALA A 103 0.69 -10.50 -27.82
CA ALA A 103 1.51 -9.58 -27.05
C ALA A 103 2.85 -9.19 -27.74
N LYS A 104 2.87 -9.11 -29.07
CA LYS A 104 4.04 -8.55 -29.77
C LYS A 104 4.16 -7.05 -29.49
N PRO A 105 5.39 -6.52 -29.29
CA PRO A 105 5.58 -5.11 -29.03
C PRO A 105 5.13 -4.27 -30.24
N LEU A 106 4.37 -3.20 -29.98
CA LEU A 106 3.99 -2.20 -30.97
C LEU A 106 4.86 -0.96 -30.82
N VAL A 107 5.86 -0.82 -31.68
CA VAL A 107 6.74 0.35 -31.72
C VAL A 107 6.22 1.33 -32.77
N LEU A 108 5.79 2.51 -32.33
CA LEU A 108 5.33 3.57 -33.22
C LEU A 108 6.49 4.43 -33.73
N GLY A 109 6.34 5.01 -34.92
CA GLY A 109 7.33 5.90 -35.53
C GLY A 109 7.37 7.30 -34.89
N PRO A 110 8.41 8.11 -35.22
CA PRO A 110 8.60 9.44 -34.66
C PRO A 110 7.46 10.42 -34.97
N GLU A 111 6.69 10.18 -36.03
CA GLU A 111 5.50 10.95 -36.39
C GLU A 111 4.42 10.95 -35.30
N PHE A 112 4.37 9.92 -34.46
CA PHE A 112 3.42 9.83 -33.34
C PHE A 112 3.94 10.45 -32.04
N LYS A 113 5.20 10.89 -31.97
CA LYS A 113 5.87 11.29 -30.73
C LYS A 113 5.08 12.33 -29.91
N HIS A 114 4.54 13.36 -30.55
CA HIS A 114 3.77 14.41 -29.87
C HIS A 114 2.46 13.87 -29.29
N ALA A 115 1.72 13.06 -30.06
CA ALA A 115 0.47 12.45 -29.60
C ALA A 115 0.72 11.44 -28.47
N VAL A 116 1.79 10.64 -28.58
CA VAL A 116 2.23 9.72 -27.53
C VAL A 116 2.53 10.48 -26.24
N GLN A 117 3.38 11.52 -26.29
CA GLN A 117 3.71 12.34 -25.12
C GLN A 117 2.48 12.99 -24.48
N ALA A 118 1.55 13.51 -25.29
CA ALA A 118 0.29 14.06 -24.79
C ALA A 118 -0.54 12.99 -24.06
N SER A 119 -0.68 11.80 -24.64
CA SER A 119 -1.42 10.71 -24.01
C SER A 119 -0.78 10.18 -22.73
N ILE A 120 0.56 10.11 -22.67
CA ILE A 120 1.30 9.71 -21.47
C ILE A 120 1.10 10.74 -20.36
N LYS A 121 1.15 12.04 -20.69
CA LYS A 121 0.92 13.10 -19.71
C LYS A 121 -0.47 12.98 -19.07
N GLU A 122 -1.47 12.63 -19.87
CA GLU A 122 -2.88 12.52 -19.44
C GLU A 122 -3.19 11.22 -18.67
N PHE A 123 -2.77 10.06 -19.21
CA PHE A 123 -3.19 8.74 -18.70
C PHE A 123 -2.06 7.95 -18.04
N GLY A 124 -0.81 8.32 -18.30
CA GLY A 124 0.39 7.59 -17.88
C GLY A 124 0.70 6.37 -18.75
N PHE A 125 0.00 6.22 -19.87
CA PHE A 125 0.20 5.15 -20.85
C PHE A 125 0.28 5.74 -22.26
N ASN A 126 0.92 5.03 -23.17
CA ASN A 126 0.84 5.34 -24.60
C ASN A 126 -0.54 4.91 -25.12
N MET A 127 -1.52 5.82 -25.05
CA MET A 127 -2.88 5.52 -25.52
C MET A 127 -2.96 5.41 -27.04
N VAL A 128 -2.09 6.12 -27.77
CA VAL A 128 -2.03 6.03 -29.24
C VAL A 128 -1.73 4.59 -29.68
N ALA A 129 -0.77 3.93 -29.02
CA ALA A 129 -0.49 2.52 -29.26
C ALA A 129 -1.66 1.62 -28.82
N SER A 130 -2.22 1.85 -27.62
CA SER A 130 -3.37 1.08 -27.14
C SER A 130 -4.54 1.10 -28.11
N ASP A 131 -4.90 2.28 -28.60
CA ASP A 131 -6.08 2.50 -29.43
C ASP A 131 -5.98 1.78 -30.79
N MET A 132 -4.77 1.46 -31.24
CA MET A 132 -4.51 0.67 -32.45
C MET A 132 -4.57 -0.84 -32.22
N ILE A 133 -4.39 -1.30 -30.98
CA ILE A 133 -4.39 -2.72 -30.62
C ILE A 133 -5.84 -3.18 -30.40
N SER A 134 -6.21 -4.35 -30.92
CA SER A 134 -7.56 -4.90 -30.77
C SER A 134 -7.94 -5.12 -29.30
N LEU A 135 -9.15 -4.70 -28.90
CA LEU A 135 -9.70 -4.98 -27.55
C LEU A 135 -9.78 -6.48 -27.27
N ASP A 136 -9.95 -7.29 -28.32
CA ASP A 136 -9.98 -8.76 -28.27
C ASP A 136 -8.64 -9.40 -28.64
N ARG A 137 -7.51 -8.67 -28.55
CA ARG A 137 -6.20 -9.22 -28.95
C ARG A 137 -5.89 -10.52 -28.24
N SER A 138 -5.24 -11.43 -28.96
CA SER A 138 -4.55 -12.59 -28.38
C SER A 138 -3.32 -12.14 -27.60
N VAL A 139 -2.93 -12.91 -26.59
CA VAL A 139 -1.76 -12.65 -25.74
C VAL A 139 -0.79 -13.83 -25.76
N SER A 140 0.45 -13.60 -25.33
CA SER A 140 1.44 -14.67 -25.13
C SER A 140 1.08 -15.50 -23.89
N ASP A 141 1.52 -16.77 -23.86
CA ASP A 141 1.36 -17.64 -22.69
C ASP A 141 2.67 -17.65 -21.88
N LEU A 142 2.64 -17.01 -20.70
CA LEU A 142 3.77 -16.92 -19.77
C LEU A 142 3.71 -17.97 -18.65
N ARG A 143 2.71 -18.87 -18.67
CA ARG A 143 2.62 -19.95 -17.68
C ARG A 143 3.71 -20.99 -17.95
N GLN A 144 4.15 -21.66 -16.88
CA GLN A 144 4.98 -22.85 -17.03
C GLN A 144 4.18 -23.96 -17.72
N GLU A 145 4.86 -24.79 -18.50
CA GLU A 145 4.22 -25.86 -19.29
C GLU A 145 3.41 -26.84 -18.42
N GLU A 146 3.87 -27.12 -17.18
CA GLU A 146 3.14 -27.95 -16.21
C GLU A 146 1.72 -27.44 -15.93
N CYS A 147 1.48 -26.13 -16.04
CA CYS A 147 0.16 -25.53 -15.81
C CYS A 147 -0.93 -26.03 -16.77
N LYS A 148 -0.55 -26.50 -17.96
CA LYS A 148 -1.48 -26.99 -18.99
C LYS A 148 -2.00 -28.40 -18.70
N TYR A 149 -1.45 -29.09 -17.71
CA TYR A 149 -1.77 -30.49 -17.40
C TYR A 149 -2.57 -30.67 -16.10
N TRP A 150 -3.04 -29.58 -15.49
CA TRP A 150 -3.92 -29.66 -14.33
C TRP A 150 -5.36 -29.96 -14.74
N HIS A 151 -5.95 -30.94 -14.07
CA HIS A 151 -7.36 -31.28 -14.18
C HIS A 151 -8.09 -30.77 -12.95
N TYR A 152 -8.97 -29.80 -13.15
CA TYR A 152 -9.76 -29.17 -12.10
C TYR A 152 -11.14 -29.81 -12.03
N ASP A 153 -11.68 -29.96 -10.82
CA ASP A 153 -13.10 -30.26 -10.67
C ASP A 153 -13.91 -29.09 -11.24
N GLU A 154 -14.95 -29.39 -12.02
CA GLU A 154 -15.79 -28.35 -12.63
C GLU A 154 -16.77 -27.73 -11.62
N ASN A 155 -16.83 -28.24 -10.39
CA ASN A 155 -17.60 -27.68 -9.30
C ASN A 155 -16.93 -26.41 -8.71
N LEU A 156 -16.49 -25.48 -9.55
CA LEU A 156 -15.92 -24.20 -9.10
C LEU A 156 -17.00 -23.23 -8.65
N LEU A 157 -16.70 -22.41 -7.66
CA LEU A 157 -17.53 -21.27 -7.29
C LEU A 157 -17.66 -20.30 -8.47
N THR A 158 -18.80 -19.62 -8.57
CA THR A 158 -19.02 -18.51 -9.50
C THR A 158 -18.41 -17.21 -8.96
N ALA A 159 -18.09 -16.26 -9.84
CA ALA A 159 -17.46 -15.00 -9.45
C ALA A 159 -18.12 -13.76 -10.04
N SER A 160 -18.16 -12.70 -9.23
CA SER A 160 -18.35 -11.33 -9.70
C SER A 160 -16.98 -10.67 -9.84
N ILE A 161 -16.67 -10.18 -11.03
CA ILE A 161 -15.42 -9.45 -11.29
C ILE A 161 -15.66 -7.98 -11.01
N VAL A 162 -14.92 -7.39 -10.08
CA VAL A 162 -15.04 -5.98 -9.71
C VAL A 162 -13.86 -5.19 -10.25
N ILE A 163 -14.14 -4.16 -11.05
CA ILE A 163 -13.14 -3.29 -11.65
C ILE A 163 -13.43 -1.85 -11.22
N VAL A 164 -12.57 -1.31 -10.36
CA VAL A 164 -12.64 0.10 -9.97
C VAL A 164 -11.85 0.93 -10.98
N PHE A 165 -12.41 2.04 -11.43
CA PHE A 165 -11.74 2.94 -12.36
C PHE A 165 -11.97 4.42 -12.01
N HIS A 166 -10.99 5.26 -12.37
CA HIS A 166 -11.09 6.72 -12.27
C HIS A 166 -10.28 7.35 -13.40
N ASN A 167 -10.94 8.05 -14.32
CA ASN A 167 -10.31 8.68 -15.49
C ASN A 167 -9.44 7.71 -16.33
N GLU A 168 -9.76 6.42 -16.33
CA GLU A 168 -9.02 5.39 -17.07
C GLU A 168 -9.15 5.60 -18.58
N GLY A 169 -8.14 5.23 -19.37
CA GLY A 169 -8.22 5.28 -20.83
C GLY A 169 -9.31 4.34 -21.37
N TRP A 170 -10.01 4.74 -22.45
CA TRP A 170 -11.10 3.94 -23.01
C TRP A 170 -10.64 2.54 -23.43
N SER A 171 -9.57 2.47 -24.22
CA SER A 171 -9.09 1.21 -24.78
C SER A 171 -8.49 0.29 -23.71
N THR A 172 -7.84 0.83 -22.67
CA THR A 172 -7.32 0.00 -21.57
C THR A 172 -8.45 -0.59 -20.73
N LEU A 173 -9.41 0.24 -20.30
CA LEU A 173 -10.59 -0.21 -19.54
C LEU A 173 -11.38 -1.27 -20.31
N MET A 174 -11.69 -1.03 -21.58
CA MET A 174 -12.47 -1.97 -22.37
C MET A 174 -11.69 -3.23 -22.69
N ARG A 175 -10.37 -3.17 -22.94
CA ARG A 175 -9.55 -4.37 -23.16
C ARG A 175 -9.50 -5.27 -21.93
N THR A 176 -9.53 -4.69 -20.72
CA THR A 176 -9.70 -5.48 -19.49
C THR A 176 -11.02 -6.22 -19.47
N VAL A 177 -12.14 -5.52 -19.72
CA VAL A 177 -13.48 -6.13 -19.77
C VAL A 177 -13.56 -7.23 -20.84
N HIS A 178 -13.07 -6.95 -22.05
CA HIS A 178 -13.03 -7.93 -23.15
C HIS A 178 -12.19 -9.15 -22.78
N SER A 179 -11.00 -8.97 -22.19
CA SER A 179 -10.12 -10.08 -21.82
C SER A 179 -10.80 -11.05 -20.84
N VAL A 180 -11.52 -10.52 -19.85
CA VAL A 180 -12.27 -11.31 -18.86
C VAL A 180 -13.37 -12.11 -19.55
N ILE A 181 -14.20 -11.46 -20.38
CA ILE A 181 -15.29 -12.12 -21.09
C ILE A 181 -14.77 -13.18 -22.06
N LYS A 182 -13.66 -12.90 -22.76
CA LYS A 182 -13.06 -13.79 -23.76
C LYS A 182 -12.47 -15.06 -23.12
N ARG A 183 -11.86 -14.95 -21.94
CA ARG A 183 -11.02 -16.03 -21.34
C ARG A 183 -11.59 -16.66 -20.07
N THR A 184 -12.80 -16.28 -19.67
CA THR A 184 -13.48 -16.86 -18.51
C THR A 184 -14.62 -17.76 -18.98
N PRO A 185 -14.72 -19.03 -18.55
CA PRO A 185 -15.82 -19.89 -18.95
C PRO A 185 -17.15 -19.31 -18.45
N ARG A 186 -18.11 -19.13 -19.38
CA ARG A 186 -19.34 -18.35 -19.16
C ARG A 186 -20.15 -18.77 -17.92
N LYS A 187 -20.19 -20.06 -17.60
CA LYS A 187 -20.94 -20.58 -16.44
C LYS A 187 -20.43 -20.09 -15.08
N TYR A 188 -19.18 -19.63 -15.01
CA TYR A 188 -18.59 -19.15 -13.75
C TYR A 188 -18.56 -17.63 -13.64
N LEU A 189 -18.71 -16.90 -14.75
CA LEU A 189 -18.73 -15.44 -14.76
C LEU A 189 -20.14 -14.94 -14.46
N ALA A 190 -20.43 -14.63 -13.20
CA ALA A 190 -21.76 -14.21 -12.76
C ALA A 190 -22.09 -12.78 -13.22
N GLU A 191 -21.13 -11.86 -13.11
CA GLU A 191 -21.23 -10.47 -13.56
C GLU A 191 -19.86 -9.80 -13.60
N ILE A 192 -19.75 -8.71 -14.37
CA ILE A 192 -18.63 -7.76 -14.29
C ILE A 192 -19.20 -6.44 -13.77
N VAL A 193 -18.68 -5.97 -12.64
CA VAL A 193 -19.13 -4.77 -11.94
C VAL A 193 -18.05 -3.71 -12.04
N LEU A 194 -18.30 -2.70 -12.87
CA LEU A 194 -17.46 -1.53 -13.02
C LEU A 194 -17.88 -0.49 -11.98
N ILE A 195 -16.94 -0.02 -11.16
CA ILE A 195 -17.16 1.05 -10.17
C ILE A 195 -16.43 2.30 -10.64
N ASP A 196 -17.21 3.29 -11.08
CA ASP A 196 -16.72 4.61 -11.46
C ASP A 196 -16.52 5.45 -10.20
N ASP A 197 -15.25 5.65 -9.81
CA ASP A 197 -14.88 6.45 -8.65
C ASP A 197 -14.82 7.95 -8.99
N PHE A 198 -15.94 8.49 -9.46
CA PHE A 198 -16.12 9.91 -9.77
C PHE A 198 -15.23 10.42 -10.92
N SER A 199 -15.26 9.72 -12.06
CA SER A 199 -14.54 10.12 -13.26
C SER A 199 -15.08 11.40 -13.90
N SER A 200 -14.15 12.19 -14.43
CA SER A 200 -14.42 13.46 -15.12
C SER A 200 -14.40 13.31 -16.65
N LYS A 201 -13.67 12.33 -17.19
CA LYS A 201 -13.52 12.13 -18.65
C LYS A 201 -14.87 11.76 -19.28
N GLU A 202 -15.23 12.47 -20.35
CA GLU A 202 -16.54 12.34 -21.01
C GLU A 202 -16.82 10.92 -21.54
N HIS A 203 -15.81 10.25 -22.09
CA HIS A 203 -15.95 8.91 -22.65
C HIS A 203 -16.29 7.82 -21.60
N LEU A 204 -16.22 8.12 -20.29
CA LEU A 204 -16.59 7.20 -19.20
C LEU A 204 -18.05 7.37 -18.73
N LYS A 205 -18.80 8.31 -19.33
CA LYS A 205 -20.19 8.59 -19.01
C LYS A 205 -21.13 7.87 -19.99
N GLU A 206 -21.91 8.60 -20.75
CA GLU A 206 -22.95 8.07 -21.65
C GLU A 206 -22.40 7.06 -22.66
N LYS A 207 -21.23 7.35 -23.27
CA LYS A 207 -20.56 6.44 -24.20
C LYS A 207 -20.29 5.06 -23.57
N LEU A 208 -19.88 5.02 -22.31
CA LEU A 208 -19.64 3.77 -21.59
C LEU A 208 -20.96 3.03 -21.35
N ASP A 209 -21.99 3.74 -20.90
CA ASP A 209 -23.32 3.17 -20.64
C ASP A 209 -23.93 2.53 -21.89
N ASP A 210 -23.75 3.16 -23.06
CA ASP A 210 -24.21 2.62 -24.32
C ASP A 210 -23.40 1.42 -24.78
N TYR A 211 -22.07 1.48 -24.64
CA TYR A 211 -21.20 0.39 -25.09
C TYR A 211 -21.39 -0.90 -24.29
N ILE A 212 -21.55 -0.82 -22.97
CA ILE A 212 -21.71 -2.02 -22.12
C ILE A 212 -23.00 -2.79 -22.40
N LYS A 213 -23.99 -2.19 -23.09
CA LYS A 213 -25.21 -2.88 -23.56
C LYS A 213 -24.90 -4.05 -24.50
N LEU A 214 -23.72 -4.04 -25.14
CA LEU A 214 -23.22 -5.14 -25.97
C LEU A 214 -23.31 -6.51 -25.26
N TRP A 215 -23.13 -6.54 -23.93
CA TRP A 215 -23.11 -7.77 -23.15
C TRP A 215 -24.42 -8.04 -22.39
N ASN A 216 -25.52 -7.44 -22.83
CA ASN A 216 -26.88 -7.76 -22.38
C ASN A 216 -27.05 -7.78 -20.84
N GLY A 217 -26.38 -6.86 -20.14
CA GLY A 217 -26.46 -6.72 -18.67
C GLY A 217 -25.49 -7.60 -17.87
N LEU A 218 -24.65 -8.42 -18.51
CA LEU A 218 -23.54 -9.11 -17.85
C LEU A 218 -22.54 -8.12 -17.24
N VAL A 219 -22.27 -7.03 -17.97
CA VAL A 219 -21.43 -5.91 -17.52
C VAL A 219 -22.34 -4.80 -17.00
N LYS A 220 -22.05 -4.31 -15.80
CA LYS A 220 -22.80 -3.24 -15.13
C LYS A 220 -21.84 -2.17 -14.66
N VAL A 221 -22.26 -0.92 -14.69
CA VAL A 221 -21.50 0.20 -14.14
C VAL A 221 -22.29 0.87 -13.03
N PHE A 222 -21.61 1.18 -11.92
CA PHE A 222 -22.15 1.98 -10.82
C PHE A 222 -21.25 3.19 -10.62
N ARG A 223 -21.87 4.37 -10.45
CA ARG A 223 -21.16 5.64 -10.30
C ARG A 223 -21.24 6.13 -8.87
N ASN A 224 -20.09 6.46 -8.31
CA ASN A 224 -20.00 7.09 -7.00
C ASN A 224 -20.36 8.58 -7.11
N GLU A 225 -21.03 9.10 -6.09
CA GLU A 225 -21.45 10.50 -6.02
C GLU A 225 -20.29 11.47 -5.69
N ARG A 226 -19.19 10.92 -5.16
CA ARG A 226 -17.94 11.61 -4.85
C ARG A 226 -16.76 10.67 -5.07
N ARG A 227 -15.53 11.22 -5.04
CA ARG A 227 -14.30 10.44 -5.19
C ARG A 227 -13.92 9.72 -3.89
N GLU A 228 -14.41 8.51 -3.69
CA GLU A 228 -14.18 7.72 -2.48
C GLU A 228 -12.72 7.25 -2.37
N GLY A 229 -12.03 7.12 -3.50
CA GLY A 229 -10.70 6.56 -3.58
C GLY A 229 -10.73 5.05 -3.80
N LEU A 230 -9.61 4.50 -4.30
CA LEU A 230 -9.48 3.10 -4.72
C LEU A 230 -9.99 2.13 -3.64
N ILE A 231 -9.59 2.36 -2.39
CA ILE A 231 -9.85 1.45 -1.27
C ILE A 231 -11.36 1.35 -0.99
N GLN A 232 -12.01 2.49 -0.79
CA GLN A 232 -13.45 2.52 -0.47
C GLN A 232 -14.31 2.20 -1.69
N ALA A 233 -13.88 2.57 -2.90
CA ALA A 233 -14.54 2.15 -4.14
C ALA A 233 -14.52 0.62 -4.31
N ARG A 234 -13.46 -0.08 -3.89
CA ARG A 234 -13.44 -1.56 -3.86
C ARG A 234 -14.45 -2.12 -2.85
N SER A 235 -14.57 -1.53 -1.66
CA SER A 235 -15.57 -1.91 -0.66
C SER A 235 -17.01 -1.69 -1.17
N ILE A 236 -17.27 -0.57 -1.85
CA ILE A 236 -18.55 -0.31 -2.54
C ILE A 236 -18.79 -1.37 -3.61
N GLY A 237 -17.76 -1.73 -4.37
CA GLY A 237 -17.81 -2.82 -5.34
C GLY A 237 -18.27 -4.16 -4.74
N ALA A 238 -17.74 -4.56 -3.57
CA ALA A 238 -18.19 -5.76 -2.86
C ALA A 238 -19.68 -5.72 -2.48
N GLN A 239 -20.18 -4.53 -2.14
CA GLN A 239 -21.60 -4.32 -1.77
C GLN A 239 -22.52 -4.35 -2.99
N LYS A 240 -22.06 -3.83 -4.13
CA LYS A 240 -22.83 -3.77 -5.39
C LYS A 240 -22.80 -5.10 -6.16
N ALA A 241 -21.71 -5.84 -6.09
CA ALA A 241 -21.58 -7.19 -6.65
C ALA A 241 -22.32 -8.21 -5.77
N LYS A 242 -23.42 -8.75 -6.29
CA LYS A 242 -24.37 -9.57 -5.52
C LYS A 242 -24.58 -10.98 -6.10
N LEU A 243 -24.12 -11.24 -7.32
CA LEU A 243 -24.44 -12.49 -8.02
C LEU A 243 -23.39 -13.59 -7.85
N GLY A 244 -22.12 -13.24 -7.74
CA GLY A 244 -21.03 -14.19 -7.57
C GLY A 244 -20.78 -14.61 -6.13
N GLN A 245 -20.32 -15.85 -5.96
CA GLN A 245 -19.90 -16.41 -4.66
C GLN A 245 -18.49 -15.95 -4.27
N VAL A 246 -17.66 -15.64 -5.26
CA VAL A 246 -16.31 -15.09 -5.09
C VAL A 246 -16.27 -13.67 -5.68
N LEU A 247 -15.59 -12.77 -4.99
CA LEU A 247 -15.22 -11.46 -5.54
C LEU A 247 -13.82 -11.57 -6.13
N ILE A 248 -13.67 -11.19 -7.40
CA ILE A 248 -12.35 -11.08 -8.04
C ILE A 248 -12.12 -9.62 -8.40
N TYR A 249 -11.11 -9.01 -7.80
CA TYR A 249 -10.72 -7.65 -8.11
C TYR A 249 -9.68 -7.63 -9.22
N LEU A 250 -9.85 -6.72 -10.17
CA LEU A 250 -8.87 -6.37 -11.19
C LEU A 250 -8.71 -4.86 -11.24
N ASP A 251 -7.52 -4.38 -11.54
CA ASP A 251 -7.32 -2.99 -11.95
C ASP A 251 -7.89 -2.78 -13.36
N ALA A 252 -8.23 -1.54 -13.68
CA ALA A 252 -8.89 -1.17 -14.92
C ALA A 252 -7.99 -1.18 -16.17
N HIS A 253 -6.74 -1.62 -16.04
CA HIS A 253 -5.74 -1.70 -17.10
C HIS A 253 -4.98 -3.03 -16.99
N CYS A 254 -5.76 -4.11 -17.03
CA CYS A 254 -5.30 -5.48 -16.98
C CYS A 254 -5.67 -6.27 -18.23
N GLU A 255 -4.93 -7.35 -18.50
CA GLU A 255 -5.32 -8.38 -19.48
C GLU A 255 -5.12 -9.76 -18.84
N VAL A 256 -6.22 -10.51 -18.69
CA VAL A 256 -6.15 -11.84 -18.09
C VAL A 256 -5.58 -12.87 -19.08
N ALA A 257 -4.79 -13.83 -18.57
CA ALA A 257 -4.24 -14.91 -19.36
C ALA A 257 -5.27 -16.01 -19.66
N VAL A 258 -4.91 -16.93 -20.55
CA VAL A 258 -5.70 -18.15 -20.82
C VAL A 258 -5.79 -19.02 -19.57
N ASN A 259 -6.98 -19.60 -19.33
CA ASN A 259 -7.27 -20.47 -18.19
C ASN A 259 -6.85 -19.85 -16.82
N TRP A 260 -7.02 -18.54 -16.66
CA TRP A 260 -6.67 -17.87 -15.40
C TRP A 260 -7.65 -18.21 -14.25
N TYR A 261 -8.91 -18.52 -14.56
CA TYR A 261 -10.01 -18.61 -13.60
C TYR A 261 -9.94 -19.86 -12.70
N ALA A 262 -9.89 -21.05 -13.31
CA ALA A 262 -9.92 -22.32 -12.59
C ALA A 262 -8.80 -22.45 -11.53
N PRO A 263 -7.51 -22.20 -11.85
CA PRO A 263 -6.45 -22.21 -10.86
C PRO A 263 -6.66 -21.17 -9.75
N LEU A 264 -7.21 -19.99 -10.06
CA LEU A 264 -7.41 -18.92 -9.08
C LEU A 264 -8.51 -19.26 -8.08
N VAL A 265 -9.61 -19.87 -8.53
CA VAL A 265 -10.82 -20.09 -7.72
C VAL A 265 -10.86 -21.48 -7.06
N ALA A 266 -10.12 -22.46 -7.58
CA ALA A 266 -10.06 -23.80 -7.00
C ALA A 266 -9.64 -23.83 -5.51
N PRO A 267 -8.61 -23.08 -5.05
CA PRO A 267 -8.23 -23.08 -3.63
C PRO A 267 -9.33 -22.51 -2.73
N ILE A 268 -10.05 -21.49 -3.20
CA ILE A 268 -11.18 -20.85 -2.48
C ILE A 268 -12.36 -21.81 -2.41
N SER A 269 -12.61 -22.54 -3.49
CA SER A 269 -13.68 -23.54 -3.56
C SER A 269 -13.48 -24.64 -2.52
N LYS A 270 -12.22 -25.03 -2.26
CA LYS A 270 -11.89 -26.01 -1.22
C LYS A 270 -11.97 -25.45 0.20
N ASP A 271 -11.50 -24.22 0.39
CA ASP A 271 -11.39 -23.56 1.69
C ASP A 271 -11.77 -22.10 1.54
N ARG A 272 -13.00 -21.74 1.97
CA ARG A 272 -13.56 -20.39 1.83
C ARG A 272 -12.74 -19.29 2.51
N THR A 273 -11.88 -19.66 3.46
CA THR A 273 -11.00 -18.71 4.16
C THR A 273 -9.67 -18.46 3.42
N THR A 274 -9.55 -18.99 2.20
CA THR A 274 -8.42 -18.75 1.31
C THR A 274 -8.69 -17.56 0.40
N CYS A 275 -7.78 -16.59 0.40
CA CYS A 275 -7.66 -15.56 -0.60
C CYS A 275 -6.56 -15.95 -1.59
N THR A 276 -6.82 -15.80 -2.89
CA THR A 276 -5.86 -16.12 -3.94
C THR A 276 -5.48 -14.89 -4.74
N VAL A 277 -4.26 -14.91 -5.29
CA VAL A 277 -3.69 -13.82 -6.08
C VAL A 277 -3.06 -14.44 -7.33
N PRO A 278 -3.40 -13.94 -8.54
CA PRO A 278 -2.71 -14.39 -9.74
C PRO A 278 -1.27 -13.88 -9.74
N ILE A 279 -0.38 -14.53 -10.49
CA ILE A 279 0.91 -13.91 -10.79
C ILE A 279 0.66 -12.69 -11.68
N ILE A 280 1.13 -11.54 -11.24
CA ILE A 280 0.97 -10.28 -11.95
C ILE A 280 2.15 -10.12 -12.91
N ASP A 281 1.85 -10.09 -14.21
CA ASP A 281 2.81 -9.83 -15.26
C ASP A 281 2.81 -8.34 -15.63
N VAL A 282 3.92 -7.85 -16.20
CA VAL A 282 4.07 -6.46 -16.64
C VAL A 282 3.62 -6.35 -18.09
N ILE A 283 2.58 -5.57 -18.34
CA ILE A 283 2.29 -5.05 -19.67
C ILE A 283 3.06 -3.73 -19.81
N ASN A 284 3.92 -3.63 -20.81
CA ASN A 284 4.67 -2.41 -21.06
C ASN A 284 3.71 -1.28 -21.46
N GLY A 285 3.67 -0.20 -20.68
CA GLY A 285 2.77 0.93 -20.93
C GLY A 285 3.06 1.73 -22.21
N ASN A 286 4.18 1.49 -22.88
CA ASN A 286 4.53 2.12 -24.14
C ASN A 286 4.26 1.23 -25.36
N THR A 287 4.69 -0.04 -25.30
CA THR A 287 4.72 -0.97 -26.45
C THR A 287 3.80 -2.18 -26.30
N TYR A 288 3.17 -2.37 -25.14
CA TYR A 288 2.11 -3.36 -24.86
C TYR A 288 2.49 -4.84 -25.02
N GLU A 289 3.78 -5.18 -25.09
CA GLU A 289 4.23 -6.56 -24.82
C GLU A 289 4.03 -6.91 -23.34
N ILE A 290 3.91 -8.22 -23.08
CA ILE A 290 3.70 -8.75 -21.73
C ILE A 290 4.93 -9.56 -21.32
N VAL A 291 5.53 -9.20 -20.19
CA VAL A 291 6.72 -9.84 -19.64
C VAL A 291 6.51 -10.21 -18.17
N PRO A 292 7.11 -11.31 -17.67
CA PRO A 292 7.03 -11.64 -16.25
C PRO A 292 7.77 -10.60 -15.40
N GLN A 293 7.31 -10.40 -14.16
CA GLN A 293 8.02 -9.57 -13.20
C GLN A 293 9.34 -10.22 -12.76
N GLY A 294 10.46 -9.50 -12.85
CA GLY A 294 11.76 -9.95 -12.32
C GLY A 294 11.82 -9.97 -10.78
N GLY A 295 12.75 -10.71 -10.17
CA GLY A 295 12.91 -10.77 -8.69
C GLY A 295 12.30 -11.99 -8.00
N GLY A 296 11.89 -13.00 -8.77
CA GLY A 296 11.58 -14.32 -8.25
C GLY A 296 12.82 -15.20 -8.07
N ASP A 297 12.58 -16.44 -7.67
CA ASP A 297 13.55 -17.52 -7.66
C ASP A 297 13.93 -17.98 -9.09
N GLU A 298 14.58 -19.14 -9.21
CA GLU A 298 14.97 -19.71 -10.51
C GLU A 298 13.79 -19.96 -11.48
N ASP A 299 12.56 -20.03 -10.95
CA ASP A 299 11.34 -20.26 -11.71
C ASP A 299 10.53 -18.97 -11.91
N GLY A 300 11.07 -17.84 -11.45
CA GLY A 300 10.42 -16.53 -11.48
C GLY A 300 9.33 -16.35 -10.42
N TYR A 301 9.25 -17.22 -9.42
CA TYR A 301 8.28 -17.09 -8.32
C TYR A 301 8.79 -16.19 -7.21
N ALA A 302 7.98 -15.20 -6.86
CA ALA A 302 8.25 -14.26 -5.78
C ALA A 302 7.09 -14.25 -4.78
N ARG A 303 7.40 -13.92 -3.54
CA ARG A 303 6.44 -13.67 -2.47
C ARG A 303 6.35 -12.17 -2.22
N GLY A 304 5.18 -11.71 -1.83
CA GLY A 304 4.95 -10.34 -1.41
C GLY A 304 5.52 -10.05 -0.03
N ALA A 305 6.24 -8.95 0.10
CA ALA A 305 6.92 -8.53 1.31
C ALA A 305 6.79 -7.01 1.51
N TRP A 306 7.42 -6.50 2.57
CA TRP A 306 7.57 -5.08 2.84
C TRP A 306 8.89 -4.79 3.52
N ASP A 307 9.34 -3.54 3.44
CA ASP A 307 10.35 -3.02 4.37
C ASP A 307 9.67 -2.40 5.60
N TRP A 308 10.46 -2.07 6.62
CA TRP A 308 9.95 -1.51 7.89
C TRP A 308 9.40 -0.09 7.76
N SER A 309 9.42 0.51 6.56
CA SER A 309 8.72 1.75 6.25
C SER A 309 7.34 1.49 5.59
N MET A 310 6.90 0.22 5.55
CA MET A 310 5.66 -0.27 4.95
C MET A 310 5.59 -0.02 3.42
N LEU A 311 6.73 -0.05 2.74
CA LEU A 311 6.76 -0.06 1.28
C LEU A 311 6.71 -1.48 0.74
N TRP A 312 5.92 -1.71 -0.30
CA TRP A 312 5.83 -3.01 -0.99
C TRP A 312 7.18 -3.45 -1.54
N LYS A 313 7.50 -4.72 -1.28
CA LYS A 313 8.70 -5.40 -1.79
C LYS A 313 8.32 -6.78 -2.30
N ARG A 314 9.23 -7.37 -3.07
CA ARG A 314 9.12 -8.76 -3.53
C ARG A 314 10.40 -9.48 -3.15
N VAL A 315 10.26 -10.69 -2.63
CA VAL A 315 11.39 -11.57 -2.29
C VAL A 315 11.22 -12.91 -3.00
N PRO A 316 12.29 -13.62 -3.36
CA PRO A 316 12.20 -14.92 -4.01
C PRO A 316 11.39 -15.94 -3.19
N LEU A 317 10.73 -16.89 -3.87
CA LEU A 317 10.08 -18.02 -3.21
C LEU A 317 11.12 -18.86 -2.43
N THR A 318 10.84 -19.11 -1.16
CA THR A 318 11.80 -19.76 -0.28
C THR A 318 11.87 -21.29 -0.49
N PRO A 319 13.01 -21.92 -0.17
CA PRO A 319 13.10 -23.37 -0.10
C PRO A 319 12.12 -24.02 0.89
N ARG A 320 11.72 -23.30 1.97
CA ARG A 320 10.74 -23.79 2.94
C ARG A 320 9.36 -23.93 2.31
N GLU A 321 8.89 -22.93 1.56
CA GLU A 321 7.62 -23.05 0.82
C GLU A 321 7.69 -24.12 -0.28
N LYS A 322 8.81 -24.24 -0.98
CA LYS A 322 8.99 -25.30 -2.00
C LYS A 322 8.85 -26.70 -1.42
N ARG A 323 9.43 -26.97 -0.25
CA ARG A 323 9.34 -28.29 0.41
C ARG A 323 7.93 -28.66 0.87
N MET A 324 7.06 -27.68 1.11
CA MET A 324 5.67 -27.93 1.51
C MET A 324 4.77 -28.31 0.31
N ARG A 325 5.27 -28.14 -0.91
CA ARG A 325 4.54 -28.34 -2.16
C ARG A 325 5.01 -29.63 -2.83
N LYS A 326 4.09 -30.36 -3.43
CA LYS A 326 4.37 -31.60 -4.16
C LYS A 326 4.80 -31.34 -5.60
N THR A 327 4.37 -30.21 -6.16
CA THR A 327 4.51 -29.84 -7.56
C THR A 327 5.06 -28.41 -7.67
N LYS A 328 5.59 -28.08 -8.85
CA LYS A 328 6.20 -26.79 -9.11
C LYS A 328 5.17 -25.68 -9.31
N THR A 329 3.97 -26.02 -9.77
CA THR A 329 2.95 -25.04 -10.18
C THR A 329 1.72 -24.95 -9.29
N GLU A 330 1.63 -25.73 -8.21
CA GLU A 330 0.57 -25.54 -7.20
C GLU A 330 0.72 -24.19 -6.47
N PRO A 331 -0.37 -23.63 -5.91
CA PRO A 331 -0.31 -22.37 -5.16
C PRO A 331 0.72 -22.37 -4.01
N TYR A 332 1.25 -21.20 -3.66
CA TYR A 332 2.18 -21.04 -2.54
C TYR A 332 1.82 -19.85 -1.65
N ARG A 333 2.21 -19.92 -0.37
CA ARG A 333 1.86 -18.88 0.62
C ARG A 333 2.68 -17.61 0.42
N SER A 334 2.01 -16.47 0.41
CA SER A 334 2.66 -15.16 0.37
C SER A 334 2.30 -14.36 1.63
N PRO A 335 3.28 -13.70 2.30
CA PRO A 335 3.00 -12.86 3.48
C PRO A 335 2.02 -11.72 3.19
N ALA A 336 2.13 -11.12 2.01
CA ALA A 336 1.24 -10.06 1.57
C ALA A 336 0.91 -10.16 0.07
N MET A 337 -0.11 -9.42 -0.35
CA MET A 337 -0.45 -9.17 -1.75
C MET A 337 -0.05 -7.75 -2.19
N ALA A 338 0.16 -7.56 -3.49
CA ALA A 338 0.39 -6.23 -4.06
C ALA A 338 -0.84 -5.32 -3.93
N GLY A 339 -2.05 -5.91 -3.89
CA GLY A 339 -3.31 -5.23 -3.57
C GLY A 339 -4.24 -5.02 -4.77
N GLY A 340 -3.69 -4.92 -5.98
CA GLY A 340 -4.46 -4.65 -7.21
C GLY A 340 -5.46 -5.76 -7.57
N LEU A 341 -4.98 -7.00 -7.51
CA LEU A 341 -5.63 -8.16 -8.11
C LEU A 341 -5.66 -9.32 -7.11
N PHE A 342 -6.85 -9.78 -6.76
CA PHE A 342 -7.04 -10.92 -5.86
C PHE A 342 -8.45 -11.47 -5.99
N ALA A 343 -8.64 -12.71 -5.53
CA ALA A 343 -9.93 -13.37 -5.41
C ALA A 343 -10.15 -13.81 -3.97
N ILE A 344 -11.36 -13.58 -3.45
CA ILE A 344 -11.76 -13.94 -2.10
C ILE A 344 -13.24 -14.34 -2.08
N GLU A 345 -13.60 -15.34 -1.29
CA GLU A 345 -15.02 -15.69 -1.08
C GLU A 345 -15.76 -14.48 -0.52
N ARG A 346 -16.94 -14.18 -1.09
CA ARG A 346 -17.64 -12.92 -0.83
C ARG A 346 -17.99 -12.81 0.65
N ASP A 347 -18.64 -13.81 1.23
CA ASP A 347 -19.04 -13.76 2.65
C ASP A 347 -17.81 -13.66 3.56
N PHE A 348 -16.71 -14.34 3.23
CA PHE A 348 -15.47 -14.25 4.00
C PHE A 348 -14.90 -12.83 3.98
N PHE A 349 -14.94 -12.13 2.85
CA PHE A 349 -14.48 -10.75 2.80
C PHE A 349 -15.35 -9.81 3.67
N PHE A 350 -16.66 -10.02 3.70
CA PHE A 350 -17.56 -9.30 4.60
C PHE A 350 -17.34 -9.67 6.09
N GLU A 351 -17.08 -10.95 6.38
CA GLU A 351 -16.74 -11.41 7.74
C GLU A 351 -15.42 -10.81 8.24
N LEU A 352 -14.47 -10.53 7.36
CA LEU A 352 -13.24 -9.78 7.69
C LEU A 352 -13.47 -8.27 7.88
N GLY A 353 -14.71 -7.79 7.71
CA GLY A 353 -15.06 -6.38 7.75
C GLY A 353 -14.59 -5.59 6.53
N LEU A 354 -14.44 -6.24 5.37
CA LEU A 354 -13.89 -5.65 4.14
C LEU A 354 -12.54 -4.95 4.41
N TYR A 355 -12.27 -3.83 3.74
CA TYR A 355 -11.20 -2.92 4.11
C TYR A 355 -11.61 -2.01 5.27
N ASP A 356 -10.62 -1.60 6.08
CA ASP A 356 -10.80 -0.55 7.09
C ASP A 356 -11.42 0.72 6.45
N PRO A 357 -12.60 1.16 6.93
CA PRO A 357 -13.31 2.32 6.36
C PRO A 357 -12.58 3.66 6.59
N GLY A 358 -11.61 3.69 7.51
CA GLY A 358 -10.77 4.86 7.75
C GLY A 358 -9.57 4.99 6.80
N LEU A 359 -9.30 3.99 5.95
CA LEU A 359 -8.25 4.07 4.94
C LEU A 359 -8.70 4.96 3.76
N GLN A 360 -7.85 5.91 3.39
CA GLN A 360 -8.18 6.95 2.42
C GLN A 360 -7.40 6.79 1.12
N ILE A 361 -8.07 6.93 -0.03
CA ILE A 361 -7.50 7.00 -1.39
C ILE A 361 -6.68 5.78 -1.81
N TRP A 362 -5.46 5.63 -1.32
CA TRP A 362 -4.50 4.63 -1.76
C TRP A 362 -3.42 4.36 -0.70
N GLY A 363 -3.01 3.10 -0.61
CA GLY A 363 -1.86 2.64 0.15
C GLY A 363 -2.23 2.12 1.54
N GLY A 364 -1.60 1.00 1.91
CA GLY A 364 -1.76 0.34 3.21
C GLY A 364 -2.86 -0.72 3.21
N GLU A 365 -3.86 -0.61 2.33
CA GLU A 365 -4.99 -1.53 2.26
C GLU A 365 -4.56 -2.96 1.92
N ASN A 366 -3.57 -3.10 1.04
CA ASN A 366 -3.04 -4.38 0.61
C ASN A 366 -2.38 -5.15 1.77
N PHE A 367 -1.73 -4.43 2.68
CA PHE A 367 -1.14 -5.00 3.89
C PHE A 367 -2.20 -5.31 4.94
N GLU A 368 -3.14 -4.38 5.15
CA GLU A 368 -4.23 -4.52 6.11
C GLU A 368 -5.01 -5.82 5.90
N ILE A 369 -5.47 -6.08 4.66
CA ILE A 369 -6.20 -7.31 4.36
C ILE A 369 -5.31 -8.56 4.46
N SER A 370 -4.03 -8.44 4.10
CA SER A 370 -3.07 -9.56 4.22
C SER A 370 -2.90 -9.99 5.68
N TYR A 371 -2.78 -9.02 6.58
CA TYR A 371 -2.64 -9.26 8.02
C TYR A 371 -3.92 -9.82 8.64
N LYS A 372 -5.09 -9.24 8.29
CA LYS A 372 -6.40 -9.80 8.66
C LYS A 372 -6.52 -11.27 8.30
N ILE A 373 -6.26 -11.61 7.04
CA ILE A 373 -6.37 -12.97 6.52
C ILE A 373 -5.47 -13.91 7.33
N TRP A 374 -4.17 -13.62 7.43
CA TRP A 374 -3.23 -14.52 8.08
C TRP A 374 -3.44 -14.63 9.59
N GLN A 375 -3.56 -13.49 10.28
CA GLN A 375 -3.64 -13.48 11.75
C GLN A 375 -4.98 -14.04 12.23
N CYS A 376 -6.07 -13.85 11.49
CA CYS A 376 -7.40 -14.34 11.88
C CYS A 376 -7.71 -15.75 11.37
N GLY A 377 -6.76 -16.44 10.72
CA GLY A 377 -6.83 -17.89 10.46
C GLY A 377 -7.10 -18.31 9.02
N GLY A 378 -7.17 -17.37 8.07
CA GLY A 378 -7.22 -17.64 6.64
C GLY A 378 -5.85 -17.86 6.01
N LYS A 379 -5.81 -17.89 4.67
CA LYS A 379 -4.58 -18.07 3.88
C LYS A 379 -4.54 -17.09 2.71
N LEU A 380 -3.34 -16.61 2.38
CA LEU A 380 -3.09 -15.80 1.19
C LEU A 380 -2.14 -16.54 0.26
N LEU A 381 -2.65 -16.95 -0.91
CA LEU A 381 -1.92 -17.82 -1.84
C LEU A 381 -1.66 -17.12 -3.18
N PHE A 382 -0.42 -17.14 -3.64
CA PHE A 382 -0.09 -16.82 -5.02
C PHE A 382 -0.26 -18.08 -5.88
N VAL A 383 -0.87 -17.92 -7.05
CA VAL A 383 -1.30 -19.04 -7.89
C VAL A 383 -0.54 -19.02 -9.23
N PRO A 384 0.55 -19.81 -9.39
CA PRO A 384 1.39 -19.81 -10.60
C PRO A 384 0.63 -19.91 -11.94
N CYS A 385 -0.38 -20.77 -11.99
CA CYS A 385 -1.13 -21.06 -13.21
C CYS A 385 -2.23 -20.04 -13.52
N SER A 386 -2.52 -19.12 -12.60
CA SER A 386 -3.36 -17.96 -12.87
C SER A 386 -2.47 -16.75 -13.06
N ARG A 387 -2.51 -16.14 -14.24
CA ARG A 387 -1.69 -14.97 -14.56
C ARG A 387 -2.54 -13.84 -15.11
N VAL A 388 -2.17 -12.62 -14.77
CA VAL A 388 -2.83 -11.40 -15.25
C VAL A 388 -1.77 -10.35 -15.55
N GLY A 389 -1.76 -9.84 -16.77
CA GLY A 389 -0.93 -8.69 -17.12
C GLY A 389 -1.52 -7.40 -16.54
N HIS A 390 -0.68 -6.52 -16.02
CA HIS A 390 -1.02 -5.19 -15.52
C HIS A 390 -0.16 -4.13 -16.21
N ILE A 391 -0.79 -3.05 -16.70
CA ILE A 391 -0.07 -1.96 -17.37
C ILE A 391 0.64 -1.08 -16.34
N TYR A 392 1.97 -0.99 -16.45
CA TYR A 392 2.76 -0.08 -15.62
C TYR A 392 2.79 1.32 -16.22
N ARG A 393 2.57 2.32 -15.36
CA ARG A 393 2.59 3.73 -15.75
C ARG A 393 3.99 4.20 -16.10
N LEU A 394 4.05 5.05 -17.12
CA LEU A 394 5.26 5.69 -17.62
C LEU A 394 5.53 6.99 -16.86
N GLU A 395 6.80 7.41 -16.86
CA GLU A 395 7.21 8.71 -16.37
C GLU A 395 6.55 9.83 -17.19
N GLY A 396 6.24 10.96 -16.52
CA GLY A 396 5.60 12.13 -17.13
C GLY A 396 4.08 12.19 -16.96
N TRP A 397 3.46 11.16 -16.39
CA TRP A 397 2.06 11.22 -15.95
C TRP A 397 1.87 12.26 -14.85
N GLN A 398 0.85 13.12 -14.98
CA GLN A 398 0.60 14.17 -13.99
C GLN A 398 -0.12 13.67 -12.72
N GLY A 399 -0.52 12.40 -12.68
CA GLY A 399 -1.25 11.86 -11.54
C GLY A 399 -2.73 12.26 -11.53
N ASN A 400 -3.50 11.61 -10.66
CA ASN A 400 -4.81 12.11 -10.27
C ASN A 400 -4.64 12.81 -8.91
N PRO A 401 -4.79 14.15 -8.83
CA PRO A 401 -4.60 14.86 -7.56
C PRO A 401 -5.58 14.32 -6.51
N PRO A 402 -5.19 14.17 -5.23
CA PRO A 402 -6.11 13.78 -4.19
C PRO A 402 -7.25 14.81 -4.07
N PRO A 403 -8.45 14.41 -3.61
CA PRO A 403 -9.53 15.36 -3.37
C PRO A 403 -9.11 16.38 -2.31
N VAL A 404 -9.58 17.64 -2.43
CA VAL A 404 -9.18 18.76 -1.55
C VAL A 404 -9.47 18.50 -0.06
N TYR A 405 -10.47 17.68 0.25
CA TYR A 405 -10.82 17.30 1.63
C TYR A 405 -9.89 16.24 2.24
N VAL A 406 -8.97 15.67 1.46
CA VAL A 406 -7.97 14.71 1.94
C VAL A 406 -6.70 15.48 2.28
N GLY A 407 -6.20 15.30 3.50
CA GLY A 407 -4.98 15.97 3.99
C GLY A 407 -3.73 15.64 3.16
N SER A 408 -2.60 16.24 3.50
CA SER A 408 -1.37 16.19 2.70
C SER A 408 -0.71 14.81 2.58
N SER A 409 -1.02 13.84 3.45
CA SER A 409 -0.46 12.48 3.39
C SER A 409 -1.44 11.38 3.82
N PRO A 410 -2.49 11.10 3.03
CA PRO A 410 -3.46 10.05 3.36
C PRO A 410 -2.79 8.67 3.47
N THR A 411 -1.83 8.38 2.60
CA THR A 411 -1.12 7.10 2.60
C THR A 411 -0.30 6.89 3.88
N LEU A 412 0.38 7.93 4.40
CA LEU A 412 1.12 7.79 5.66
C LEU A 412 0.16 7.56 6.83
N LYS A 413 -0.96 8.27 6.84
CA LYS A 413 -2.03 8.07 7.82
C LYS A 413 -2.55 6.62 7.78
N ASN A 414 -2.80 6.09 6.59
CA ASN A 414 -3.22 4.71 6.39
C ASN A 414 -2.19 3.73 6.97
N TYR A 415 -0.90 3.91 6.70
CA TYR A 415 0.14 3.06 7.25
C TYR A 415 0.12 3.03 8.77
N VAL A 416 -0.02 4.20 9.42
CA VAL A 416 -0.11 4.26 10.89
C VAL A 416 -1.32 3.50 11.42
N ARG A 417 -2.49 3.61 10.78
CA ARG A 417 -3.69 2.83 11.16
C ARG A 417 -3.42 1.33 11.12
N VAL A 418 -2.82 0.85 10.02
CA VAL A 418 -2.49 -0.57 9.85
C VAL A 418 -1.49 -1.04 10.91
N VAL A 419 -0.42 -0.27 11.14
CA VAL A 419 0.61 -0.59 12.13
C VAL A 419 0.03 -0.64 13.55
N GLU A 420 -0.76 0.36 13.94
CA GLU A 420 -1.31 0.46 15.30
C GLU A 420 -2.36 -0.62 15.63
N VAL A 421 -3.00 -1.21 14.61
CA VAL A 421 -3.93 -2.32 14.80
C VAL A 421 -3.22 -3.68 14.73
N TRP A 422 -2.28 -3.86 13.81
CA TRP A 422 -1.83 -5.20 13.41
C TRP A 422 -0.40 -5.56 13.75
N TRP A 423 0.49 -4.60 14.08
CA TRP A 423 1.93 -4.87 14.21
C TRP A 423 2.41 -5.11 15.65
N ASP A 424 1.56 -4.93 16.65
CA ASP A 424 1.93 -5.12 18.07
C ASP A 424 3.24 -4.36 18.41
N GLU A 425 4.23 -5.02 19.02
CA GLU A 425 5.54 -4.47 19.34
C GLU A 425 6.38 -4.08 18.10
N TYR A 426 6.09 -4.62 16.91
CA TYR A 426 6.85 -4.31 15.70
C TYR A 426 6.60 -2.89 15.17
N LYS A 427 5.61 -2.18 15.71
CA LYS A 427 5.38 -0.77 15.38
C LYS A 427 6.58 0.12 15.70
N ASP A 428 7.42 -0.27 16.66
CA ASP A 428 8.65 0.44 16.98
C ASP A 428 9.60 0.53 15.78
N TYR A 429 9.68 -0.52 14.96
CA TYR A 429 10.51 -0.54 13.74
C TYR A 429 9.94 0.36 12.64
N PHE A 430 8.62 0.46 12.57
CA PHE A 430 7.95 1.43 11.69
C PHE A 430 8.26 2.86 12.11
N TYR A 431 8.10 3.18 13.39
CA TYR A 431 8.37 4.52 13.92
C TYR A 431 9.86 4.88 13.97
N ALA A 432 10.77 3.90 13.94
CA ALA A 432 12.18 4.14 13.68
C ALA A 432 12.44 4.49 12.21
N SER A 433 11.74 3.83 11.28
CA SER A 433 11.89 4.05 9.84
C SER A 433 11.25 5.36 9.38
N ARG A 434 10.10 5.71 9.96
CA ARG A 434 9.29 6.90 9.66
C ARG A 434 8.92 7.66 10.95
N PRO A 435 9.90 8.27 11.63
CA PRO A 435 9.64 8.94 12.90
C PRO A 435 8.70 10.16 12.78
N GLU A 436 8.58 10.75 11.58
CA GLU A 436 7.61 11.80 11.25
C GLU A 436 6.16 11.38 11.47
N SER A 437 5.87 10.07 11.49
CA SER A 437 4.52 9.54 11.67
C SER A 437 4.09 9.37 13.14
N LYS A 438 4.99 9.56 14.11
CA LYS A 438 4.72 9.29 15.54
C LYS A 438 3.58 10.13 16.13
N ALA A 439 3.45 11.38 15.70
CA ALA A 439 2.46 12.32 16.20
C ALA A 439 1.27 12.51 15.23
N LEU A 440 1.18 11.68 14.19
CA LEU A 440 0.19 11.87 13.13
C LEU A 440 -1.21 11.48 13.62
N PRO A 441 -2.25 12.32 13.46
CA PRO A 441 -3.62 11.97 13.82
C PRO A 441 -4.19 10.92 12.83
N TYR A 442 -4.14 9.65 13.23
CA TYR A 442 -4.58 8.53 12.40
C TYR A 442 -6.07 8.18 12.52
N GLY A 443 -6.82 8.91 13.34
CA GLY A 443 -8.26 8.73 13.55
C GLY A 443 -8.61 7.55 14.46
N ASP A 444 -9.90 7.24 14.57
CA ASP A 444 -10.38 6.16 15.43
C ASP A 444 -10.07 4.78 14.84
N ILE A 445 -9.56 3.88 15.67
CA ILE A 445 -9.24 2.48 15.35
C ILE A 445 -9.87 1.48 16.34
N SER A 446 -10.81 1.94 17.18
CA SER A 446 -11.39 1.15 18.27
C SER A 446 -12.12 -0.09 17.76
N GLU A 447 -12.95 0.05 16.72
CA GLU A 447 -13.67 -1.09 16.12
C GLU A 447 -12.74 -2.11 15.46
N LEU A 448 -11.62 -1.66 14.89
CA LEU A 448 -10.62 -2.54 14.25
C LEU A 448 -9.85 -3.36 15.29
N LYS A 449 -9.48 -2.72 16.42
CA LYS A 449 -8.86 -3.43 17.55
C LYS A 449 -9.85 -4.41 18.17
N LYS A 450 -11.11 -4.00 18.36
CA LYS A 450 -12.17 -4.87 18.84
C LYS A 450 -12.40 -6.06 17.91
N PHE A 451 -12.43 -5.86 16.60
CA PHE A 451 -12.54 -6.94 15.61
C PHE A 451 -11.43 -7.99 15.82
N ARG A 452 -10.18 -7.53 15.97
CA ARG A 452 -9.01 -8.39 16.17
C ARG A 452 -9.11 -9.21 17.47
N GLU A 453 -9.56 -8.57 18.55
CA GLU A 453 -9.78 -9.22 19.85
C GLU A 453 -10.92 -10.23 19.82
N ASP A 454 -12.08 -9.85 19.27
CA ASP A 454 -13.29 -10.69 19.26
C ASP A 454 -13.09 -11.96 18.43
N HIS A 455 -12.29 -11.90 17.35
CA HIS A 455 -11.94 -13.06 16.51
C HIS A 455 -10.72 -13.83 17.01
N ASN A 456 -10.14 -13.45 18.15
CA ASN A 456 -8.96 -14.08 18.73
C ASN A 456 -7.81 -14.23 17.71
N CYS A 457 -7.58 -13.18 16.91
CA CYS A 457 -6.55 -13.21 15.88
C CYS A 457 -5.16 -13.34 16.53
N LYS A 458 -4.27 -14.07 15.84
CA LYS A 458 -2.90 -14.34 16.29
C LYS A 458 -2.06 -13.06 16.34
N SER A 459 -0.98 -13.09 17.12
CA SER A 459 -0.06 -11.95 17.23
C SER A 459 0.74 -11.73 15.94
N PHE A 460 1.25 -10.52 15.76
CA PHE A 460 2.15 -10.20 14.65
C PHE A 460 3.47 -10.97 14.74
N LYS A 461 3.96 -11.23 15.96
CA LYS A 461 5.13 -12.08 16.18
C LYS A 461 4.94 -13.49 15.59
N TRP A 462 3.80 -14.14 15.85
CA TRP A 462 3.49 -15.43 15.21
C TRP A 462 3.53 -15.32 13.69
N PHE A 463 2.95 -14.26 13.13
CA PHE A 463 2.91 -14.06 11.69
C PHE A 463 4.33 -13.88 11.10
N MET A 464 5.18 -13.10 11.76
CA MET A 464 6.58 -12.89 11.36
C MET A 464 7.42 -14.17 11.45
N GLU A 465 7.20 -15.03 12.44
CA GLU A 465 7.99 -16.26 12.63
C GLU A 465 7.49 -17.44 11.79
N GLU A 466 6.17 -17.56 11.57
CA GLU A 466 5.59 -18.70 10.87
C GLU A 466 5.38 -18.46 9.37
N ILE A 467 4.89 -17.27 8.99
CA ILE A 467 4.48 -16.97 7.61
C ILE A 467 5.53 -16.10 6.91
N ALA A 468 6.03 -15.07 7.58
CA ALA A 468 6.87 -14.02 7.00
C ALA A 468 8.34 -14.07 7.47
N TYR A 469 8.83 -15.27 7.78
CA TYR A 469 10.15 -15.56 8.38
C TYR A 469 11.36 -15.07 7.57
N ASP A 470 11.18 -14.89 6.27
CA ASP A 470 12.21 -14.47 5.33
C ASP A 470 12.34 -12.94 5.21
N ILE A 471 11.34 -12.17 5.66
CA ILE A 471 11.35 -10.71 5.51
C ILE A 471 12.58 -10.09 6.18
N THR A 472 12.89 -10.46 7.43
CA THR A 472 14.04 -9.89 8.17
C THR A 472 15.39 -10.25 7.56
N SER A 473 15.46 -11.31 6.74
CA SER A 473 16.68 -11.67 6.03
C SER A 473 16.97 -10.73 4.86
N HIS A 474 15.94 -10.20 4.22
CA HIS A 474 16.05 -9.27 3.09
C HIS A 474 15.97 -7.81 3.51
N TYR A 475 15.13 -7.52 4.50
CA TYR A 475 14.91 -6.20 5.08
C TYR A 475 15.12 -6.30 6.59
N PRO A 476 16.36 -6.16 7.08
CA PRO A 476 16.69 -6.28 8.50
C PRO A 476 15.94 -5.27 9.38
N LEU A 477 15.73 -5.63 10.64
CA LEU A 477 15.09 -4.75 11.62
C LEU A 477 15.95 -3.47 11.81
N PRO A 478 15.35 -2.27 11.66
CA PRO A 478 16.09 -1.02 11.79
C PRO A 478 16.53 -0.79 13.24
N PRO A 479 17.73 -0.24 13.48
CA PRO A 479 18.13 0.25 14.79
C PRO A 479 17.21 1.39 15.25
N LYS A 480 17.12 1.62 16.56
CA LYS A 480 16.37 2.76 17.09
C LYS A 480 17.03 4.08 16.68
N ASN A 481 16.23 5.14 16.64
CA ASN A 481 16.72 6.49 16.38
C ASN A 481 17.28 7.11 17.65
N VAL A 482 18.43 7.76 17.52
CA VAL A 482 18.98 8.67 18.54
C VAL A 482 18.27 10.01 18.45
N GLU A 483 18.14 10.57 17.25
CA GLU A 483 17.41 11.82 16.99
C GLU A 483 16.95 11.86 15.52
N TRP A 484 15.97 12.70 15.19
CA TRP A 484 15.44 12.82 13.83
C TRP A 484 14.84 14.19 13.57
N GLY A 485 14.72 14.60 12.31
CA GLY A 485 14.15 15.91 11.96
C GLY A 485 14.93 16.63 10.89
N GLU A 486 14.74 17.94 10.82
CA GLU A 486 15.58 18.82 10.00
C GLU A 486 16.96 18.96 10.64
N ILE A 487 18.03 18.88 9.84
CA ILE A 487 19.40 19.21 10.27
C ILE A 487 19.63 20.68 9.94
N ARG A 488 19.36 21.55 10.91
CA ARG A 488 19.41 23.00 10.79
C ARG A 488 20.76 23.53 11.28
N GLY A 489 21.32 24.53 10.58
CA GLY A 489 22.46 25.28 11.09
C GLY A 489 22.08 26.01 12.39
N PHE A 490 22.86 25.84 13.46
CA PHE A 490 22.55 26.41 14.77
C PHE A 490 22.33 27.93 14.68
N GLU A 491 21.19 28.40 15.18
CA GLU A 491 20.73 29.79 15.10
C GLU A 491 20.60 30.36 13.66
N THR A 492 20.36 29.51 12.66
CA THR A 492 20.16 29.94 11.26
C THR A 492 18.86 29.44 10.63
N VAL A 493 18.61 29.90 9.40
CA VAL A 493 17.46 29.49 8.56
C VAL A 493 17.85 28.54 7.44
N TYR A 494 19.04 27.93 7.53
CA TYR A 494 19.54 26.99 6.52
C TYR A 494 19.56 25.56 7.04
N CYS A 495 19.06 24.64 6.23
CA CYS A 495 18.93 23.22 6.54
C CYS A 495 19.66 22.40 5.47
N ILE A 496 20.17 21.24 5.86
CA ILE A 496 20.62 20.24 4.89
C ILE A 496 19.40 19.77 4.11
N ASP A 497 19.56 19.67 2.79
CA ASP A 497 18.53 19.24 1.86
C ASP A 497 19.14 18.24 0.87
N SER A 498 18.46 17.11 0.65
CA SER A 498 18.91 16.14 -0.33
C SER A 498 18.71 16.60 -1.77
N MET A 499 17.91 17.64 -2.01
CA MET A 499 17.47 18.11 -3.32
C MET A 499 16.80 16.99 -4.14
N GLY A 500 16.27 15.96 -3.47
CA GLY A 500 15.73 14.75 -4.11
C GLY A 500 16.81 13.86 -4.74
N LYS A 501 18.10 14.12 -4.47
CA LYS A 501 19.20 13.31 -4.99
C LYS A 501 19.23 11.96 -4.30
N THR A 502 19.69 10.97 -5.05
CA THR A 502 19.84 9.58 -4.61
C THR A 502 21.11 8.97 -5.21
N ASN A 503 21.63 7.90 -4.62
CA ASN A 503 22.63 7.00 -5.23
C ASN A 503 23.85 7.70 -5.85
N GLY A 504 24.58 8.45 -5.01
CA GLY A 504 25.84 9.11 -5.39
C GLY A 504 25.73 10.63 -5.53
N GLY A 505 24.53 11.19 -5.41
CA GLY A 505 24.35 12.64 -5.40
C GLY A 505 24.89 13.30 -4.12
N PHE A 506 25.30 14.57 -4.22
CA PHE A 506 25.77 15.35 -3.07
C PHE A 506 24.63 16.12 -2.42
N VAL A 507 24.50 16.03 -1.09
CA VAL A 507 23.53 16.85 -0.35
C VAL A 507 23.98 18.31 -0.31
N GLU A 508 23.03 19.23 -0.24
CA GLU A 508 23.28 20.66 -0.30
C GLU A 508 22.63 21.37 0.89
N LEU A 509 22.85 22.68 0.98
CA LEU A 509 22.24 23.53 1.99
C LEU A 509 21.13 24.36 1.34
N GLY A 510 19.91 24.31 1.88
CA GLY A 510 18.78 25.09 1.38
C GLY A 510 18.12 25.90 2.50
N PRO A 511 17.30 26.91 2.17
CA PRO A 511 16.43 27.54 3.17
C PRO A 511 15.53 26.49 3.83
N CYS A 512 15.45 26.50 5.15
CA CYS A 512 14.60 25.60 5.91
C CYS A 512 13.13 25.89 5.61
N HIS A 513 12.36 24.87 5.24
CA HIS A 513 10.92 25.01 5.00
C HIS A 513 10.04 24.28 6.03
N ARG A 514 10.62 23.46 6.92
CA ARG A 514 9.88 22.71 7.98
C ARG A 514 8.75 21.81 7.47
N MET A 515 8.85 21.35 6.22
CA MET A 515 7.85 20.46 5.59
C MET A 515 8.27 18.99 5.59
N GLY A 516 9.42 18.66 6.20
CA GLY A 516 10.01 17.32 6.13
C GLY A 516 10.53 17.01 4.72
N GLY A 517 10.15 15.86 4.16
CA GLY A 517 10.56 15.45 2.81
C GLY A 517 12.07 15.39 2.64
N ASN A 518 12.61 16.16 1.69
CA ASN A 518 14.05 16.18 1.38
C ASN A 518 14.91 16.83 2.46
N GLN A 519 14.31 17.58 3.40
CA GLN A 519 14.98 18.16 4.57
C GLN A 519 14.81 17.32 5.83
N LEU A 520 14.25 16.10 5.74
CA LEU A 520 14.08 15.20 6.88
C LEU A 520 15.18 14.13 6.91
N PHE A 521 15.85 13.99 8.05
CA PHE A 521 16.88 13.00 8.28
C PHE A 521 16.68 12.31 9.64
N ARG A 522 17.31 11.15 9.83
CA ARG A 522 17.37 10.45 11.12
C ARG A 522 18.79 9.96 11.38
N ILE A 523 19.23 10.02 12.63
CA ILE A 523 20.47 9.37 13.08
C ILE A 523 20.12 8.21 14.00
N ASN A 524 20.66 7.03 13.70
CA ASN A 524 20.33 5.81 14.43
C ASN A 524 21.44 5.38 15.42
N GLU A 525 21.11 4.46 16.33
CA GLU A 525 22.04 3.91 17.33
C GLU A 525 23.23 3.16 16.69
N ALA A 526 23.10 2.76 15.42
CA ALA A 526 24.16 2.15 14.65
C ALA A 526 25.10 3.18 13.98
N ASN A 527 24.97 4.48 14.28
CA ASN A 527 25.78 5.57 13.75
C ASN A 527 25.57 5.83 12.24
N GLN A 528 24.41 5.52 11.70
CA GLN A 528 24.04 5.87 10.32
C GLN A 528 23.19 7.14 10.32
N LEU A 529 23.54 8.09 9.44
CA LEU A 529 22.75 9.29 9.17
C LEU A 529 21.93 9.06 7.90
N MET A 530 20.62 8.90 8.03
CA MET A 530 19.76 8.34 7.00
C MET A 530 18.67 9.31 6.52
N GLN A 531 18.28 9.15 5.26
CA GLN A 531 17.03 9.65 4.69
C GLN A 531 16.41 8.53 3.85
N TYR A 532 15.13 8.22 4.10
CA TYR A 532 14.46 7.05 3.51
C TYR A 532 15.30 5.76 3.69
N ASP A 533 15.64 5.08 2.60
CA ASP A 533 16.46 3.85 2.55
C ASP A 533 17.95 4.13 2.28
N GLN A 534 18.38 5.39 2.33
CA GLN A 534 19.74 5.81 2.00
C GLN A 534 20.44 6.43 3.20
N CYS A 535 21.77 6.39 3.18
CA CYS A 535 22.64 6.99 4.18
C CYS A 535 23.51 8.09 3.57
N LEU A 536 23.88 9.05 4.40
CA LEU A 536 24.87 10.07 4.11
C LEU A 536 26.25 9.53 4.46
N THR A 537 27.23 9.73 3.58
CA THR A 537 28.64 9.36 3.78
C THR A 537 29.56 10.40 3.15
N LYS A 538 30.85 10.29 3.43
CA LYS A 538 31.90 11.10 2.81
C LYS A 538 32.05 10.74 1.33
N GLY A 539 31.97 11.74 0.47
CA GLY A 539 32.14 11.61 -0.96
C GLY A 539 33.58 11.25 -1.40
N PRO A 540 33.77 10.84 -2.67
CA PRO A 540 35.09 10.49 -3.21
C PRO A 540 36.10 11.64 -3.21
N ASP A 541 35.62 12.89 -3.25
CA ASP A 541 36.45 14.10 -3.17
C ASP A 541 37.06 14.35 -1.78
N GLY A 542 36.69 13.53 -0.80
CA GLY A 542 37.24 13.54 0.55
C GLY A 542 36.62 14.58 1.49
N SER A 543 35.66 15.39 1.04
CA SER A 543 35.05 16.44 1.89
C SER A 543 33.55 16.63 1.73
N LYS A 544 32.97 16.47 0.53
CA LYS A 544 31.52 16.63 0.35
C LYS A 544 30.75 15.47 0.96
N ILE A 545 29.49 15.72 1.28
CA ILE A 545 28.58 14.69 1.78
C ILE A 545 27.72 14.15 0.65
N MET A 546 27.79 12.85 0.46
CA MET A 546 27.10 12.10 -0.58
C MET A 546 25.98 11.28 0.05
N ILE A 547 24.83 11.18 -0.64
CA ILE A 547 23.74 10.27 -0.27
C ILE A 547 23.78 9.03 -1.17
N THR A 548 23.70 7.85 -0.58
CA THR A 548 23.71 6.57 -1.31
C THR A 548 22.94 5.50 -0.55
N HIS A 549 22.46 4.48 -1.27
CA HIS A 549 21.90 3.29 -0.63
C HIS A 549 22.88 2.67 0.37
N CYS A 550 22.36 2.18 1.49
CA CYS A 550 23.16 1.59 2.55
C CYS A 550 22.46 0.39 3.17
N ASN A 551 23.24 -0.65 3.46
CA ASN A 551 22.80 -1.80 4.23
C ASN A 551 22.96 -1.57 5.74
N LEU A 552 22.38 -2.45 6.57
CA LEU A 552 22.44 -2.39 8.03
C LEU A 552 23.87 -2.25 8.60
N ASN A 553 24.86 -2.81 7.91
CA ASN A 553 26.26 -2.85 8.36
C ASN A 553 27.21 -1.87 7.67
N GLU A 554 26.68 -0.99 6.82
CA GLU A 554 27.46 -0.03 6.04
C GLU A 554 27.29 1.39 6.59
N LEU A 555 28.26 2.26 6.30
CA LEU A 555 28.17 3.72 6.53
C LEU A 555 27.81 4.11 7.99
N LYS A 556 28.30 3.33 8.96
CA LYS A 556 28.21 3.57 10.41
C LYS A 556 29.20 4.63 10.87
N GLU A 557 29.06 5.83 10.32
CA GLU A 557 30.13 6.83 10.26
C GLU A 557 29.81 8.14 10.99
N TRP A 558 28.62 8.29 11.56
CA TRP A 558 28.15 9.56 12.14
C TRP A 558 27.80 9.46 13.61
N GLN A 559 28.23 10.45 14.38
CA GLN A 559 27.80 10.62 15.76
C GLN A 559 27.27 12.04 15.97
N TYR A 560 26.13 12.17 16.64
CA TYR A 560 25.52 13.45 16.99
C TYR A 560 25.64 13.72 18.49
N PHE A 561 26.15 14.90 18.83
CA PHE A 561 26.25 15.39 20.21
C PHE A 561 25.34 16.62 20.38
N LYS A 562 24.13 16.39 20.91
CA LYS A 562 23.10 17.44 21.08
C LYS A 562 23.62 18.65 21.88
N ASN A 563 24.27 18.40 23.02
CA ASN A 563 24.81 19.45 23.88
C ASN A 563 25.97 20.25 23.25
N LEU A 564 26.65 19.68 22.25
CA LEU A 564 27.74 20.34 21.53
C LEU A 564 27.27 20.94 20.21
N HIS A 565 26.00 20.75 19.84
CA HIS A 565 25.45 21.04 18.52
C HIS A 565 26.34 20.47 17.41
N ARG A 566 26.86 19.25 17.54
CA ARG A 566 27.94 18.77 16.66
C ARG A 566 27.61 17.43 16.03
N LEU A 567 27.78 17.36 14.70
CA LEU A 567 27.84 16.12 13.94
C LEU A 567 29.30 15.82 13.61
N THR A 568 29.78 14.65 14.00
CA THR A 568 31.17 14.22 13.78
C THR A 568 31.20 12.98 12.91
N HIS A 569 32.02 13.04 11.87
CA HIS A 569 32.35 11.89 11.02
C HIS A 569 33.42 11.05 11.72
N ILE A 570 33.03 9.86 12.21
CA ILE A 570 33.80 8.99 13.09
C ILE A 570 35.15 8.59 12.45
N PRO A 571 35.22 8.10 11.21
CA PRO A 571 36.48 7.63 10.62
C PRO A 571 37.54 8.73 10.46
N SER A 572 37.15 9.93 10.03
CA SER A 572 38.11 11.02 9.80
C SER A 572 38.29 11.97 10.98
N ARG A 573 37.48 11.82 12.04
CA ARG A 573 37.43 12.76 13.18
C ARG A 573 37.14 14.21 12.78
N LYS A 574 36.50 14.42 11.63
CA LYS A 574 36.12 15.74 11.11
C LYS A 574 34.70 16.09 11.52
N CYS A 575 34.40 17.38 11.56
CA CYS A 575 33.09 17.90 11.90
C CYS A 575 32.33 18.28 10.64
N LEU A 576 31.01 18.07 10.66
CA LEU A 576 30.14 18.56 9.60
C LEU A 576 30.13 20.08 9.62
N ASP A 577 30.30 20.69 8.45
CA ASP A 577 30.51 22.11 8.24
C ASP A 577 29.69 22.59 7.04
N ARG A 578 29.49 23.90 6.93
CA ARG A 578 28.70 24.51 5.86
C ARG A 578 29.26 25.82 5.36
N SER A 579 28.93 26.14 4.11
CA SER A 579 29.05 27.48 3.55
C SER A 579 27.67 27.98 3.17
N GLU A 580 27.21 29.02 3.86
CA GLU A 580 25.87 29.59 3.64
C GLU A 580 25.78 30.37 2.33
N VAL A 581 26.90 30.93 1.85
CA VAL A 581 26.97 31.67 0.59
C VAL A 581 27.01 30.74 -0.62
N LEU A 582 27.74 29.63 -0.52
CA LEU A 582 27.86 28.65 -1.62
C LEU A 582 26.79 27.56 -1.55
N HIS A 583 25.96 27.55 -0.51
CA HIS A 583 24.96 26.52 -0.25
C HIS A 583 25.54 25.09 -0.21
N GLN A 584 26.72 24.95 0.40
CA GLN A 584 27.48 23.70 0.43
C GLN A 584 27.52 23.08 1.83
N VAL A 585 27.50 21.74 1.84
CA VAL A 585 27.67 20.89 3.03
C VAL A 585 28.89 20.00 2.84
N PHE A 586 29.80 20.01 3.81
CA PHE A 586 31.06 19.27 3.75
C PHE A 586 31.55 18.91 5.15
N ILE A 587 32.67 18.17 5.25
CA ILE A 587 33.38 17.93 6.51
C ILE A 587 34.74 18.64 6.52
N SER A 588 35.07 19.26 7.65
CA SER A 588 36.35 19.96 7.88
C SER A 588 36.89 19.66 9.28
N ASP A 589 38.15 20.04 9.56
CA ASP A 589 38.73 19.81 10.88
C ASP A 589 37.91 20.50 11.97
N CYS A 590 37.66 19.79 13.06
CA CYS A 590 36.78 20.27 14.13
C CYS A 590 37.36 21.52 14.81
N ASP A 591 36.58 22.59 14.83
CA ASP A 591 36.90 23.87 15.44
C ASP A 591 35.67 24.37 16.21
N SER A 592 35.76 24.39 17.54
CA SER A 592 34.65 24.82 18.41
C SER A 592 34.29 26.30 18.25
N SER A 593 35.16 27.12 17.66
CA SER A 593 34.87 28.54 17.38
C SER A 593 33.96 28.72 16.15
N LYS A 594 33.93 27.75 15.22
CA LYS A 594 33.15 27.84 13.99
C LYS A 594 31.66 27.59 14.25
N MET A 595 30.86 28.63 14.09
CA MET A 595 29.40 28.53 14.12
C MET A 595 28.83 27.68 12.97
N THR A 596 29.56 27.59 11.86
CA THR A 596 29.20 26.76 10.70
C THR A 596 29.27 25.26 10.99
N GLN A 597 29.99 24.85 12.04
CA GLN A 597 30.05 23.46 12.51
C GLN A 597 29.01 23.13 13.59
N LYS A 598 28.16 24.09 13.96
CA LYS A 598 27.08 23.89 14.93
C LYS A 598 25.76 23.60 14.22
N TRP A 599 25.07 22.55 14.66
CA TRP A 599 23.86 21.99 14.07
C TRP A 599 22.84 21.57 15.14
N GLU A 600 21.57 21.79 14.82
CA GLU A 600 20.42 21.31 15.58
C GLU A 600 19.67 20.27 14.77
N ILE A 601 19.21 19.21 15.42
CA ILE A 601 18.26 18.26 14.82
C ILE A 601 16.91 18.49 15.48
N ASN A 602 15.98 19.06 14.73
CA ASN A 602 14.68 19.51 15.24
C ASN A 602 13.56 18.66 14.63
N ASN A 603 12.80 17.97 15.49
CA ASN A 603 11.69 17.13 15.04
C ASN A 603 10.68 17.94 14.21
N ILE A 604 10.28 17.41 13.06
CA ILE A 604 9.24 18.00 12.22
C ILE A 604 7.97 17.20 12.42
N HIS A 605 6.97 17.81 13.06
CA HIS A 605 5.65 17.22 13.21
C HIS A 605 4.75 17.73 12.09
N SER A 606 4.41 16.85 11.14
CA SER A 606 3.36 17.10 10.17
C SER A 606 2.02 16.96 10.87
N VAL A 607 1.45 18.07 11.33
CA VAL A 607 0.09 18.14 11.88
C VAL A 607 -0.89 18.51 10.78
#